data_AF-A0A7J9R7B2-F1
#
_entry.id   AF-A0A7J9R7B2-F1
#
_cell.length_a   1.000
_cell.length_b   1.000
_cell.length_c   1.000
_cell.angle_alpha   90.00
_cell.angle_beta   90.00
_cell.angle_gamma   90.00
#
_symmetry.space_group_name_H-M   'P 1'
#
loop_
_entity.id
_entity.type
_entity.pdbx_description
1 polymer ?
#
loop_
_entity_poly.entity_id
_entity_poly.type
_entity_poly.pdbx_seq_one_letter_code
_entity_poly.pdbx_strand_id
1 'polypeptide(L)'
;MNTYQALKTLNMNSDSSFEEIKVAYRKLALEFHPDKNTTEQEGIQFKKITEAYNVIKKHYKEGKKIEVPKQHKRTEDFKKQPRWGARPGQEPGDIPEEDWGRFTKEFEEGDPDFWKEYERKFWEEYNARVTADGKNGEFEKAKEPKVQPNLFVDVDESLCIGCCSCETIAPDVFAINKNTKMNPKSSVINQKGAGTNKIMNAAKTCPTKAIIVENKDTNERLYPF
;
A
#
# COMPACT_ATOMS: atom_id res chain seq x y z
N MET A 1 -7.29 -1.03 -15.74
CA MET A 1 -7.63 0.18 -16.52
C MET A 1 -7.36 -0.04 -18.02
N ASN A 2 -8.19 0.49 -18.93
CA ASN A 2 -7.93 0.47 -20.40
C ASN A 2 -7.12 1.71 -20.85
N THR A 3 -6.47 1.70 -22.01
CA THR A 3 -5.66 2.83 -22.55
C THR A 3 -6.46 4.12 -22.70
N TYR A 4 -7.69 4.04 -23.21
CA TYR A 4 -8.59 5.21 -23.30
C TYR A 4 -8.92 5.80 -21.93
N GLN A 5 -9.18 4.93 -20.95
CA GLN A 5 -9.43 5.37 -19.57
C GLN A 5 -8.19 6.02 -18.96
N ALA A 6 -7.00 5.47 -19.26
CA ALA A 6 -5.73 6.02 -18.82
C ALA A 6 -5.46 7.43 -19.38
N LEU A 7 -5.66 7.63 -20.68
CA LEU A 7 -5.51 8.95 -21.31
C LEU A 7 -6.48 9.97 -20.71
N LYS A 8 -7.74 9.56 -20.50
CA LYS A 8 -8.75 10.40 -19.85
C LYS A 8 -8.36 10.78 -18.42
N THR A 9 -7.75 9.86 -17.66
CA THR A 9 -7.29 10.14 -16.29
C THR A 9 -6.11 11.12 -16.26
N LEU A 10 -5.28 11.15 -17.30
CA LEU A 10 -4.22 12.16 -17.45
C LEU A 10 -4.71 13.46 -18.10
N ASN A 11 -6.02 13.58 -18.38
CA ASN A 11 -6.64 14.68 -19.14
C ASN A 11 -6.00 14.89 -20.52
N MET A 12 -5.65 13.79 -21.19
CA MET A 12 -5.01 13.78 -22.51
C MET A 12 -5.94 13.23 -23.59
N ASN A 13 -5.70 13.65 -24.83
CA ASN A 13 -6.44 13.18 -25.98
C ASN A 13 -5.87 11.84 -26.50
N SER A 14 -6.64 11.15 -27.35
CA SER A 14 -6.21 9.90 -28.00
C SER A 14 -4.97 10.06 -28.87
N ASP A 15 -4.76 11.28 -29.37
CA ASP A 15 -3.73 11.60 -30.36
C ASP A 15 -2.49 12.24 -29.71
N SER A 16 -2.49 12.38 -28.38
CA SER A 16 -1.39 12.98 -27.64
C SER A 16 -0.12 12.16 -27.75
N SER A 17 1.00 12.85 -27.93
CA SER A 17 2.30 12.20 -28.02
C SER A 17 2.71 11.62 -26.66
N PHE A 18 3.60 10.62 -26.67
CA PHE A 18 4.11 10.05 -25.44
C PHE A 18 4.85 11.09 -24.57
N GLU A 19 5.48 12.07 -25.20
CA GLU A 19 6.16 13.18 -24.54
C GLU A 19 5.15 14.08 -23.80
N GLU A 20 4.04 14.44 -24.45
CA GLU A 20 2.97 15.22 -23.82
C GLU A 20 2.36 14.46 -22.63
N ILE A 21 2.16 13.16 -22.78
CA ILE A 21 1.62 12.29 -21.71
C ILE A 21 2.56 12.25 -20.51
N LYS A 22 3.88 12.22 -20.74
CA LYS A 22 4.89 12.26 -19.69
C LYS A 22 4.87 13.60 -18.95
N VAL A 23 4.71 14.71 -19.66
CA VAL A 23 4.59 16.05 -19.06
C VAL A 23 3.31 16.17 -18.22
N ALA A 24 2.17 15.72 -18.76
CA ALA A 24 0.90 15.72 -18.03
C ALA A 24 0.96 14.88 -16.75
N TYR A 25 1.58 13.69 -16.82
CA TYR A 25 1.82 12.85 -15.65
C TYR A 25 2.66 13.58 -14.59
N ARG A 26 3.78 14.20 -14.97
CA ARG A 26 4.65 14.93 -14.03
C ARG A 26 3.91 16.07 -13.33
N LYS A 27 3.11 16.83 -14.07
CA LYS A 27 2.28 17.91 -13.51
C LYS A 27 1.28 17.39 -12.49
N LEU A 28 0.53 16.35 -12.84
CA LEU A 28 -0.49 15.76 -11.96
C LEU A 28 0.12 15.04 -10.74
N ALA A 29 1.30 14.42 -10.89
CA ALA A 29 1.99 13.77 -9.77
C ALA A 29 2.45 14.77 -8.70
N LEU A 30 2.85 15.99 -9.10
CA LEU A 30 3.21 17.07 -8.18
C LEU A 30 1.98 17.70 -7.51
N GLU A 31 0.89 17.83 -8.26
CA GLU A 31 -0.37 18.41 -7.79
C GLU A 31 -1.05 17.51 -6.78
N PHE A 32 -1.09 16.19 -7.02
CA PHE A 32 -1.73 15.21 -6.16
C PHE A 32 -0.74 14.47 -5.24
N HIS A 33 0.43 15.06 -4.97
CA HIS A 33 1.45 14.43 -4.14
C HIS A 33 0.95 14.25 -2.69
N PRO A 34 1.01 13.03 -2.10
CA PRO A 34 0.46 12.76 -0.77
C PRO A 34 1.10 13.60 0.34
N ASP A 35 2.34 14.07 0.18
CA ASP A 35 2.99 14.96 1.16
C ASP A 35 2.45 16.40 1.13
N LYS A 36 1.91 16.87 0.00
CA LYS A 36 1.27 18.19 -0.10
C LYS A 36 -0.20 18.14 0.28
N ASN A 37 -0.81 16.97 0.12
CA ASN A 37 -2.24 16.75 0.10
C ASN A 37 -2.61 15.59 1.02
N THR A 38 -3.05 15.91 2.23
CA THR A 38 -3.33 14.93 3.31
C THR A 38 -4.71 14.26 3.19
N THR A 39 -5.49 14.55 2.14
CA THR A 39 -6.82 13.96 2.00
C THR A 39 -6.77 12.57 1.34
N GLU A 40 -7.60 11.65 1.84
CA GLU A 40 -7.69 10.28 1.31
C GLU A 40 -8.11 10.26 -0.18
N GLN A 41 -8.90 11.25 -0.61
CA GLN A 41 -9.36 11.39 -1.99
C GLN A 41 -8.23 11.71 -2.95
N GLU A 42 -7.28 12.56 -2.57
CA GLU A 42 -6.13 12.94 -3.40
C GLU A 42 -5.14 11.78 -3.55
N GLY A 43 -4.95 10.98 -2.49
CA GLY A 43 -4.17 9.74 -2.56
C GLY A 43 -4.77 8.71 -3.54
N ILE A 44 -6.10 8.60 -3.58
CA ILE A 44 -6.81 7.74 -4.55
C ILE A 44 -6.61 8.27 -5.99
N GLN A 45 -6.63 9.59 -6.19
CA GLN A 45 -6.38 10.20 -7.51
C GLN A 45 -4.95 9.97 -7.97
N PHE A 46 -3.97 10.17 -7.09
CA PHE A 46 -2.56 9.92 -7.37
C PHE A 46 -2.30 8.47 -7.81
N LYS A 47 -2.93 7.51 -7.14
CA LYS A 47 -2.87 6.09 -7.52
C LYS A 47 -3.43 5.86 -8.93
N LYS A 48 -4.56 6.49 -9.27
CA LYS A 48 -5.18 6.39 -10.60
C LYS A 48 -4.32 7.03 -11.70
N ILE A 49 -3.74 8.20 -11.44
CA ILE A 49 -2.81 8.90 -12.34
C ILE A 49 -1.59 8.03 -12.63
N THR A 50 -1.05 7.36 -11.62
CA THR A 50 0.11 6.46 -11.75
C THR A 50 -0.24 5.17 -12.50
N GLU A 51 -1.41 4.56 -12.23
CA GLU A 51 -1.89 3.39 -12.98
C GLU A 51 -2.08 3.73 -14.47
N ALA A 52 -2.66 4.90 -14.75
CA ALA A 52 -2.88 5.40 -16.11
C ALA A 52 -1.58 5.53 -16.91
N TYR A 53 -0.60 6.24 -16.36
CA TYR A 53 0.69 6.43 -17.01
C TYR A 53 1.39 5.10 -17.29
N ASN A 54 1.34 4.14 -16.35
CA ASN A 54 1.96 2.83 -16.54
C ASN A 54 1.29 2.01 -17.64
N VAL A 55 -0.04 2.06 -17.77
CA VAL A 55 -0.76 1.40 -18.87
C VAL A 55 -0.36 1.97 -20.22
N ILE A 56 -0.25 3.29 -20.33
CA ILE A 56 0.16 3.96 -21.57
C ILE A 56 1.62 3.66 -21.90
N LYS A 57 2.51 3.74 -20.92
CA LYS A 57 3.94 3.40 -21.05
C LYS A 57 4.13 1.96 -21.51
N LYS A 58 3.34 1.02 -20.97
CA LYS A 58 3.35 -0.38 -21.43
C LYS A 58 2.97 -0.50 -22.89
N HIS A 59 1.89 0.17 -23.27
CA HIS A 59 1.34 0.12 -24.62
C HIS A 59 2.33 0.70 -25.64
N TYR A 60 3.00 1.79 -25.28
CA TYR A 60 4.05 2.41 -26.09
C TYR A 60 5.29 1.49 -26.21
N LYS A 61 5.72 0.87 -25.10
CA LYS A 61 6.87 -0.06 -25.06
C LYS A 61 6.62 -1.37 -25.81
N GLU A 62 5.37 -1.83 -25.90
CA GLU A 62 4.97 -3.05 -26.63
C GLU A 62 4.77 -2.83 -28.14
N GLY A 63 4.96 -1.61 -28.66
CA GLY A 63 5.01 -1.33 -30.11
C GLY A 63 3.71 -1.59 -30.89
N LYS A 64 2.58 -1.83 -30.22
CA LYS A 64 1.28 -2.09 -30.88
C LYS A 64 0.59 -0.77 -31.22
N LYS A 65 0.37 -0.51 -32.52
CA LYS A 65 -0.63 0.46 -32.96
C LYS A 65 -2.00 0.04 -32.40
N ILE A 66 -2.78 1.03 -31.94
CA ILE A 66 -4.09 0.84 -31.31
C ILE A 66 -5.05 0.28 -32.38
N GLU A 67 -5.32 -1.02 -32.35
CA GLU A 67 -6.38 -1.66 -33.12
C GLU A 67 -7.50 -2.15 -32.19
N VAL A 68 -8.74 -1.87 -32.59
CA VAL A 68 -9.98 -2.19 -31.86
C VAL A 68 -10.25 -3.71 -31.93
N PRO A 69 -10.57 -4.41 -30.84
CA PRO A 69 -10.54 -5.87 -30.84
C PRO A 69 -11.82 -6.50 -31.40
N LYS A 70 -11.68 -7.46 -32.34
CA LYS A 70 -12.70 -8.49 -32.62
C LYS A 70 -12.50 -9.69 -31.68
N GLN A 71 -13.62 -10.15 -31.11
CA GLN A 71 -13.70 -11.22 -30.11
C GLN A 71 -13.30 -12.58 -30.67
N HIS A 72 -12.52 -13.37 -29.93
CA HIS A 72 -12.63 -14.84 -29.91
C HIS A 72 -12.24 -15.44 -28.53
N LYS A 73 -12.82 -16.60 -28.24
CA LYS A 73 -12.96 -17.27 -26.94
C LYS A 73 -11.69 -18.00 -26.44
N ARG A 74 -11.58 -18.05 -25.09
CA ARG A 74 -10.95 -18.99 -24.13
C ARG A 74 -10.08 -20.14 -24.69
N THR A 75 -8.95 -20.53 -24.08
CA THR A 75 -8.85 -21.16 -22.74
C THR A 75 -7.41 -21.14 -22.16
N GLU A 76 -7.32 -21.45 -20.85
CA GLU A 76 -6.18 -22.02 -20.08
C GLU A 76 -5.44 -21.13 -19.04
N ASP A 77 -5.54 -21.62 -17.80
CA ASP A 77 -4.76 -21.47 -16.57
C ASP A 77 -4.00 -20.16 -16.26
N PHE A 78 -4.67 -19.32 -15.47
CA PHE A 78 -4.15 -18.07 -14.92
C PHE A 78 -3.28 -18.29 -13.66
N LYS A 79 -1.96 -18.47 -13.84
CA LYS A 79 -1.00 -18.08 -12.79
C LYS A 79 -0.69 -16.59 -12.94
N LYS A 80 -1.18 -15.76 -12.00
CA LYS A 80 -0.95 -14.31 -12.00
C LYS A 80 0.48 -13.99 -11.57
N GLN A 81 1.27 -13.40 -12.46
CA GLN A 81 2.53 -12.70 -12.13
C GLN A 81 2.39 -11.20 -12.46
N PRO A 82 2.89 -10.27 -11.62
CA PRO A 82 2.96 -8.85 -11.95
C PRO A 82 4.06 -8.61 -13.00
N ARG A 83 3.68 -7.99 -14.12
CA ARG A 83 4.52 -7.82 -15.33
C ARG A 83 5.38 -6.54 -15.30
N TRP A 84 5.76 -6.07 -14.11
CA TRP A 84 6.54 -4.84 -13.91
C TRP A 84 7.59 -5.00 -12.82
N GLY A 85 8.84 -4.76 -13.17
CA GLY A 85 10.03 -4.96 -12.34
C GLY A 85 11.18 -5.50 -13.19
N ALA A 86 12.43 -5.29 -12.75
CA ALA A 86 13.57 -6.02 -13.27
C ALA A 86 13.31 -7.52 -13.09
N ARG A 87 13.67 -8.35 -14.07
CA ARG A 87 13.53 -9.80 -13.90
C ARG A 87 14.43 -10.23 -12.73
N PRO A 88 14.04 -11.26 -11.95
CA PRO A 88 14.92 -11.79 -10.91
C PRO A 88 16.28 -12.17 -11.53
N GLY A 89 17.35 -11.52 -11.07
CA GLY A 89 18.72 -11.77 -11.56
C GLY A 89 19.27 -10.77 -12.58
N GLN A 90 18.60 -9.65 -12.85
CA GLN A 90 19.09 -8.61 -13.77
C GLN A 90 19.92 -7.55 -13.00
N GLU A 91 21.17 -7.32 -13.40
CA GLU A 91 22.07 -6.37 -12.74
C GLU A 91 21.71 -4.90 -13.04
N PRO A 92 22.00 -3.95 -12.12
CA PRO A 92 21.59 -2.54 -12.25
C PRO A 92 22.07 -1.81 -13.52
N GLY A 93 23.08 -2.34 -14.22
CA GLY A 93 23.67 -1.73 -15.42
C GLY A 93 22.98 -2.04 -16.76
N ASP A 94 22.02 -2.97 -16.79
CA ASP A 94 21.30 -3.37 -18.02
C ASP A 94 20.03 -2.52 -18.31
N ILE A 95 19.83 -1.43 -17.57
CA ILE A 95 18.69 -0.52 -17.73
C ILE A 95 19.14 0.60 -18.69
N PRO A 96 18.60 0.70 -19.92
CA PRO A 96 19.07 1.71 -20.87
C PRO A 96 18.74 3.13 -20.37
N GLU A 97 19.77 3.91 -20.05
CA GLU A 97 19.68 5.35 -19.80
C GLU A 97 19.51 6.07 -21.14
N GLU A 98 18.29 6.54 -21.42
CA GLU A 98 18.08 7.47 -22.55
C GLU A 98 18.39 8.90 -22.11
N ASP A 99 19.08 9.66 -22.97
CA ASP A 99 19.48 11.05 -22.76
C ASP A 99 18.34 12.02 -23.12
N TRP A 100 17.76 12.64 -22.10
CA TRP A 100 16.59 13.52 -22.22
C TRP A 100 16.94 15.02 -22.25
N GLY A 101 18.23 15.39 -22.20
CA GLY A 101 18.69 16.79 -22.10
C GLY A 101 18.38 17.67 -23.34
N ARG A 102 17.75 17.09 -24.36
CA ARG A 102 17.40 17.78 -25.60
C ARG A 102 16.08 18.56 -25.54
N PHE A 103 15.18 18.22 -24.61
CA PHE A 103 13.77 18.67 -24.68
C PHE A 103 13.30 19.59 -23.54
N THR A 104 14.15 19.83 -22.53
CA THR A 104 13.79 20.57 -21.32
C THR A 104 14.57 21.88 -21.13
N LYS A 105 15.34 22.27 -22.16
CA LYS A 105 16.27 23.41 -22.21
C LYS A 105 15.68 24.78 -21.81
N GLU A 106 14.36 24.98 -21.90
CA GLU A 106 13.68 26.24 -21.52
C GLU A 106 13.16 26.25 -20.06
N PHE A 107 13.10 25.10 -19.39
CA PHE A 107 12.66 24.98 -17.99
C PHE A 107 13.82 24.60 -17.04
N GLU A 108 15.01 24.33 -17.60
CA GLU A 108 16.20 23.71 -16.98
C GLU A 108 17.41 24.65 -16.78
N GLU A 109 17.25 25.97 -16.68
CA GLU A 109 18.40 26.81 -16.25
C GLU A 109 18.79 26.60 -14.77
N GLY A 110 18.13 25.70 -14.05
CA GLY A 110 18.42 25.41 -12.65
C GLY A 110 19.29 24.18 -12.43
N ASP A 111 18.79 22.99 -12.73
CA ASP A 111 19.46 21.75 -12.33
C ASP A 111 18.82 20.49 -12.98
N PRO A 112 19.38 19.95 -14.07
CA PRO A 112 18.93 18.69 -14.68
C PRO A 112 19.07 17.47 -13.75
N ASP A 113 20.00 17.54 -12.79
CA ASP A 113 20.22 16.45 -11.83
C ASP A 113 19.10 16.41 -10.79
N PHE A 114 18.45 17.55 -10.51
CA PHE A 114 17.32 17.63 -9.58
C PHE A 114 16.18 16.69 -9.97
N TRP A 115 15.77 16.67 -11.25
CA TRP A 115 14.65 15.82 -11.68
C TRP A 115 15.01 14.35 -11.81
N LYS A 116 16.26 14.03 -12.21
CA LYS A 116 16.76 12.66 -12.22
C LYS A 116 16.81 12.09 -10.81
N GLU A 117 17.36 12.86 -9.88
CA GLU A 117 17.45 12.49 -8.48
C GLU A 117 16.08 12.44 -7.80
N TYR A 118 15.20 13.40 -8.11
CA TYR A 118 13.82 13.41 -7.63
C TYR A 118 13.04 12.20 -8.12
N GLU A 119 13.07 11.88 -9.42
CA GLU A 119 12.35 10.73 -9.99
C GLU A 119 12.94 9.42 -9.48
N ARG A 120 14.27 9.30 -9.37
CA ARG A 120 14.96 8.14 -8.75
C ARG A 120 14.53 7.94 -7.30
N LYS A 121 14.68 8.97 -6.46
CA LYS A 121 14.34 8.93 -5.04
C LYS A 121 12.85 8.70 -4.81
N PHE A 122 12.00 9.31 -5.62
CA PHE A 122 10.55 9.12 -5.59
C PHE A 122 10.17 7.67 -5.88
N TRP A 123 10.72 7.05 -6.94
CA TRP A 123 10.45 5.66 -7.24
C TRP A 123 11.08 4.71 -6.23
N GLU A 124 12.24 5.02 -5.66
CA GLU A 124 12.82 4.28 -4.54
C GLU A 124 11.91 4.30 -3.31
N GLU A 125 11.43 5.47 -2.87
CA GLU A 125 10.55 5.61 -1.72
C GLU A 125 9.14 5.04 -1.96
N TYR A 126 8.56 5.28 -3.14
CA TYR A 126 7.26 4.72 -3.54
C TYR A 126 7.34 3.20 -3.65
N ASN A 127 8.37 2.66 -4.32
CA ASN A 127 8.55 1.21 -4.43
C ASN A 127 8.87 0.61 -3.06
N ALA A 128 9.59 1.28 -2.16
CA ALA A 128 9.79 0.81 -0.80
C ALA A 128 8.48 0.80 0.03
N ARG A 129 7.55 1.72 -0.24
CA ARG A 129 6.18 1.70 0.33
C ARG A 129 5.27 0.64 -0.30
N VAL A 130 5.44 0.31 -1.58
CA VAL A 130 4.49 -0.49 -2.37
C VAL A 130 4.95 -1.93 -2.65
N THR A 131 6.26 -2.23 -2.60
CA THR A 131 6.77 -3.60 -2.69
C THR A 131 6.57 -4.35 -1.36
N ALA A 132 6.17 -5.62 -1.48
CA ALA A 132 5.69 -6.48 -0.39
C ALA A 132 6.73 -6.83 0.69
N ASP A 133 7.96 -6.32 0.61
CA ASP A 133 8.99 -6.57 1.63
C ASP A 133 9.03 -5.52 2.74
N GLY A 134 8.15 -4.50 2.74
CA GLY A 134 7.83 -3.71 3.95
C GLY A 134 9.03 -3.06 4.69
N LYS A 135 10.17 -2.87 4.03
CA LYS A 135 11.39 -2.34 4.66
C LYS A 135 11.52 -0.83 4.54
N ASN A 136 10.46 -0.13 4.96
CA ASN A 136 10.56 1.23 5.51
C ASN A 136 10.72 1.18 7.05
N GLY A 137 11.28 0.10 7.57
CA GLY A 137 11.36 -0.16 9.01
C GLY A 137 10.02 -0.47 9.70
N GLU A 138 8.87 -0.36 9.01
CA GLU A 138 7.57 -0.74 9.55
C GLU A 138 7.43 -2.25 9.76
N PHE A 139 7.99 -3.07 8.87
CA PHE A 139 8.01 -4.53 9.05
C PHE A 139 8.92 -4.96 10.22
N GLU A 140 10.01 -4.23 10.48
CA GLU A 140 10.85 -4.49 11.66
C GLU A 140 10.15 -4.06 12.96
N LYS A 141 9.40 -2.95 12.95
CA LYS A 141 8.56 -2.51 14.09
C LYS A 141 7.38 -3.45 14.36
N ALA A 142 6.86 -4.11 13.32
CA ALA A 142 5.82 -5.13 13.44
C ALA A 142 6.37 -6.52 13.80
N LYS A 143 7.69 -6.73 13.77
CA LYS A 143 8.31 -8.01 14.09
C LYS A 143 8.17 -8.29 15.58
N GLU A 144 7.53 -9.40 15.91
CA GLU A 144 7.35 -9.81 17.30
C GLU A 144 8.72 -10.07 17.94
N PRO A 145 8.91 -9.71 19.23
CA PRO A 145 10.15 -10.00 19.92
C PRO A 145 10.41 -11.51 19.95
N LYS A 146 11.66 -11.93 19.77
CA LYS A 146 12.06 -13.35 19.75
C LYS A 146 11.70 -14.07 21.05
N VAL A 147 11.69 -13.35 22.16
CA VAL A 147 11.24 -13.81 23.47
C VAL A 147 9.98 -13.00 23.81
N GLN A 148 8.86 -13.68 23.98
CA GLN A 148 7.59 -13.06 24.33
C GLN A 148 7.24 -13.38 25.78
N PRO A 149 6.82 -12.40 26.59
CA PRO A 149 6.33 -12.65 27.93
C PRO A 149 5.06 -13.50 27.89
N ASN A 150 4.80 -14.25 28.95
CA ASN A 150 3.58 -15.03 29.07
C ASN A 150 2.42 -14.09 29.44
N LEU A 151 1.65 -13.66 28.44
CA LEU A 151 0.55 -12.72 28.65
C LEU A 151 -0.72 -13.44 29.09
N PHE A 152 -1.39 -12.88 30.09
CA PHE A 152 -2.79 -13.13 30.39
C PHE A 152 -3.62 -12.04 29.72
N VAL A 153 -4.61 -12.45 28.92
CA VAL A 153 -5.49 -11.54 28.19
C VAL A 153 -6.92 -11.86 28.55
N ASP A 154 -7.69 -10.81 28.86
CA ASP A 154 -9.10 -10.92 29.18
C ASP A 154 -9.89 -9.74 28.58
N VAL A 155 -11.21 -9.90 28.44
CA VAL A 155 -12.11 -8.84 27.97
C VAL A 155 -13.20 -8.62 29.00
N ASP A 156 -13.25 -7.40 29.55
CA ASP A 156 -14.34 -6.98 30.43
C ASP A 156 -15.61 -6.76 29.60
N GLU A 157 -16.56 -7.69 29.72
CA GLU A 157 -17.85 -7.65 29.03
C GLU A 157 -18.69 -6.42 29.37
N SER A 158 -18.51 -5.84 30.58
CA SER A 158 -19.24 -4.67 31.02
C SER A 158 -18.80 -3.40 30.28
N LEU A 159 -17.50 -3.32 29.94
CA LEU A 159 -16.91 -2.21 29.20
C LEU A 159 -16.93 -2.42 27.68
N CYS A 160 -17.04 -3.66 27.21
CA CYS A 160 -17.01 -3.96 25.78
C CYS A 160 -18.28 -3.46 25.07
N ILE A 161 -18.15 -2.52 24.14
CA ILE A 161 -19.28 -1.97 23.36
C ILE A 161 -19.51 -2.68 22.02
N GLY A 162 -18.83 -3.80 21.77
CA GLY A 162 -19.00 -4.58 20.53
C GLY A 162 -18.47 -3.88 19.26
N CYS A 163 -17.37 -3.12 19.37
CA CYS A 163 -16.77 -2.39 18.24
C CYS A 163 -15.98 -3.29 17.26
N CYS A 164 -15.74 -4.55 17.61
CA CYS A 164 -15.13 -5.58 16.75
C CYS A 164 -13.68 -5.35 16.29
N SER A 165 -13.02 -4.27 16.71
CA SER A 165 -11.64 -3.97 16.32
C SER A 165 -10.65 -5.08 16.73
N CYS A 166 -10.89 -5.73 17.87
CA CYS A 166 -9.99 -6.77 18.38
C CYS A 166 -10.03 -8.08 17.57
N GLU A 167 -11.20 -8.54 17.11
CA GLU A 167 -11.32 -9.70 16.19
C GLU A 167 -10.63 -9.40 14.85
N THR A 168 -10.69 -8.15 14.40
CA THR A 168 -10.06 -7.74 13.14
C THR A 168 -8.52 -7.74 13.23
N ILE A 169 -7.96 -7.28 14.35
CA ILE A 169 -6.51 -7.16 14.55
C ILE A 169 -5.87 -8.50 14.94
N ALA A 170 -6.56 -9.28 15.79
CA ALA A 170 -6.08 -10.56 16.32
C ALA A 170 -7.22 -11.60 16.38
N PRO A 171 -7.65 -12.15 15.22
CA PRO A 171 -8.76 -13.10 15.14
C PRO A 171 -8.48 -14.42 15.86
N ASP A 172 -7.21 -14.81 15.95
CA ASP A 172 -6.79 -16.03 16.65
C ASP A 172 -6.81 -15.86 18.18
N VAL A 173 -6.94 -14.62 18.69
CA VAL A 173 -6.99 -14.32 20.13
C VAL A 173 -8.41 -13.98 20.57
N PHE A 174 -9.11 -13.16 19.79
CA PHE A 174 -10.43 -12.65 20.13
C PHE A 174 -11.49 -13.15 19.17
N ALA A 175 -12.63 -13.57 19.70
CA ALA A 175 -13.81 -13.89 18.92
C ALA A 175 -15.02 -13.13 19.45
N ILE A 176 -15.87 -12.72 18.52
CA ILE A 176 -17.10 -12.01 18.85
C ILE A 176 -18.24 -13.02 18.96
N ASN A 177 -19.05 -12.86 20.00
CA ASN A 177 -20.21 -13.69 20.20
C ASN A 177 -21.30 -13.32 19.19
N LYS A 178 -21.36 -14.07 18.09
CA LYS A 178 -22.31 -13.85 16.97
C LYS A 178 -23.74 -14.29 17.32
N ASN A 179 -23.96 -14.92 18.47
CA ASN A 179 -25.27 -15.40 18.89
C ASN A 179 -26.16 -14.26 19.42
N THR A 180 -25.57 -13.18 19.93
CA THR A 180 -26.31 -12.00 20.39
C THR A 180 -26.59 -11.05 19.23
N LYS A 181 -27.87 -10.85 18.90
CA LYS A 181 -28.31 -9.93 17.83
C LYS A 181 -28.09 -8.45 18.17
N MET A 182 -27.95 -8.11 19.45
CA MET A 182 -27.72 -6.74 19.93
C MET A 182 -26.46 -6.71 20.79
N ASN A 183 -25.52 -5.82 20.45
CA ASN A 183 -24.24 -5.61 21.13
C ASN A 183 -23.40 -6.89 21.33
N PRO A 184 -22.90 -7.51 20.25
CA PRO A 184 -22.13 -8.74 20.34
C PRO A 184 -20.80 -8.47 21.04
N LYS A 185 -20.58 -9.12 22.18
CA LYS A 185 -19.40 -8.92 23.02
C LYS A 185 -18.22 -9.74 22.49
N SER A 186 -17.02 -9.19 22.61
CA SER A 186 -15.79 -9.91 22.31
C SER A 186 -15.37 -10.74 23.52
N SER A 187 -14.79 -11.89 23.26
CA SER A 187 -14.25 -12.82 24.26
C SER A 187 -12.89 -13.32 23.80
N VAL A 188 -12.05 -13.79 24.74
CA VAL A 188 -10.74 -14.35 24.43
C VAL A 188 -10.87 -15.84 24.17
N ILE A 189 -10.49 -16.30 22.98
CA ILE A 189 -10.49 -17.72 22.60
C ILE A 189 -9.14 -18.40 22.85
N ASN A 190 -8.04 -17.66 22.66
CA ASN A 190 -6.69 -18.18 22.84
C ASN A 190 -5.72 -17.05 23.18
N GLN A 191 -5.29 -17.00 24.44
CA GLN A 191 -4.35 -15.99 24.93
C GLN A 191 -2.99 -16.02 24.22
N LYS A 192 -2.63 -17.12 23.55
CA LYS A 192 -1.38 -17.32 22.80
C LYS A 192 -1.58 -17.33 21.28
N GLY A 193 -2.75 -16.91 20.79
CA GLY A 193 -3.08 -16.96 19.36
C GLY A 193 -2.29 -15.97 18.48
N ALA A 194 -1.75 -14.91 19.08
CA ALA A 194 -0.92 -13.93 18.41
C ALA A 194 0.18 -13.45 19.36
N GLY A 195 1.23 -12.81 18.85
CA GLY A 195 2.26 -12.30 19.73
C GLY A 195 1.93 -10.96 20.38
N THR A 196 2.81 -10.59 21.32
CA THR A 196 2.63 -9.45 22.23
C THR A 196 2.27 -8.15 21.50
N ASN A 197 2.93 -7.84 20.39
CA ASN A 197 2.68 -6.59 19.66
C ASN A 197 1.26 -6.54 19.07
N LYS A 198 0.79 -7.66 18.50
CA LYS A 198 -0.57 -7.78 17.95
C LYS A 198 -1.63 -7.68 19.04
N ILE A 199 -1.43 -8.38 20.15
CA ILE A 199 -2.33 -8.35 21.32
C ILE A 199 -2.40 -6.93 21.89
N MET A 200 -1.25 -6.28 22.10
CA MET A 200 -1.19 -4.92 22.62
C MET A 200 -1.80 -3.90 21.65
N ASN A 201 -1.65 -4.09 20.33
CA ASN A 201 -2.29 -3.23 19.34
C ASN A 201 -3.83 -3.38 19.37
N ALA A 202 -4.33 -4.62 19.47
CA ALA A 202 -5.75 -4.89 19.62
C ALA A 202 -6.31 -4.22 20.89
N ALA A 203 -5.59 -4.33 22.01
CA ALA A 203 -5.95 -3.71 23.29
C ALA A 203 -6.00 -2.17 23.19
N LYS A 204 -4.96 -1.54 22.62
CA LYS A 204 -4.87 -0.08 22.43
C LYS A 204 -5.93 0.49 21.49
N THR A 205 -6.40 -0.30 20.52
CA THR A 205 -7.46 0.12 19.59
C THR A 205 -8.85 0.06 20.22
N CYS A 206 -9.00 -0.52 21.42
CA CYS A 206 -10.27 -0.60 22.11
C CYS A 206 -10.68 0.80 22.66
N PRO A 207 -11.81 1.39 22.20
CA PRO A 207 -12.21 2.74 22.60
C PRO A 207 -12.57 2.85 24.09
N THR A 208 -13.13 1.77 24.66
CA THR A 208 -13.55 1.72 26.08
C THR A 208 -12.49 1.10 26.98
N LYS A 209 -11.32 0.74 26.44
CA LYS A 209 -10.24 0.05 27.16
C LYS A 209 -10.70 -1.23 27.87
N ALA A 210 -11.67 -1.95 27.28
CA ALA A 210 -12.26 -3.16 27.84
C ALA A 210 -11.31 -4.37 27.85
N ILE A 211 -10.23 -4.33 27.07
CA ILE A 211 -9.26 -5.43 26.97
C ILE A 211 -8.24 -5.27 28.09
N ILE A 212 -8.01 -6.32 28.85
CA ILE A 212 -7.05 -6.37 29.94
C ILE A 212 -5.88 -7.23 29.48
N VAL A 213 -4.65 -6.72 29.63
CA VAL A 213 -3.42 -7.45 29.32
C VAL A 213 -2.50 -7.38 30.52
N GLU A 214 -2.14 -8.53 31.06
CA GLU A 214 -1.28 -8.69 32.23
C GLU A 214 -0.12 -9.62 31.90
N ASN A 215 1.02 -9.38 32.53
CA ASN A 215 2.15 -10.30 32.48
C ASN A 215 1.95 -11.36 33.57
N LYS A 216 1.79 -12.63 33.18
CA LYS A 216 1.53 -13.73 34.11
C LYS A 216 2.74 -14.05 34.99
N ASP A 217 3.95 -13.74 34.54
CA ASP A 217 5.18 -14.03 35.27
C ASP A 217 5.44 -12.98 36.36
N THR A 218 5.10 -11.71 36.11
CA THR A 218 5.29 -10.60 37.06
C THR A 218 4.02 -10.15 37.78
N ASN A 219 2.84 -10.64 37.35
CA ASN A 219 1.50 -10.14 37.73
C ASN A 219 1.33 -8.63 37.52
N GLU A 220 2.09 -8.06 36.59
CA GLU A 220 2.02 -6.63 36.26
C GLU A 220 0.96 -6.39 35.18
N ARG A 221 0.10 -5.40 35.39
CA ARG A 221 -0.88 -4.97 34.39
C ARG A 221 -0.20 -4.12 33.32
N LEU A 222 -0.14 -4.65 32.10
CA LEU A 222 0.44 -3.96 30.94
C LEU A 222 -0.57 -3.03 30.26
N TYR A 223 -1.87 -3.37 30.33
CA TYR A 223 -2.96 -2.54 29.80
C TYR A 223 -4.31 -2.91 30.44
N PRO A 224 -5.24 -1.94 30.59
CA PRO A 224 -5.03 -0.50 30.61
C PRO A 224 -4.07 -0.06 31.73
N PHE A 225 -3.38 1.06 31.51
CA PHE A 225 -2.49 1.73 32.47
C PHE A 225 -3.27 2.61 33.45
#